data_AF-A0A7X9GKN6-F1
#
_entry.id   AF-A0A7X9GKN6-F1
#
_cell.length_a   1.000
_cell.length_b   1.000
_cell.length_c   1.000
_cell.angle_alpha   90.00
_cell.angle_beta   90.00
_cell.angle_gamma   90.00
#
_symmetry.space_group_name_H-M   'P 1'
#
loop_
_entity.id
_entity.type
_entity.pdbx_description
1 polymer ?
#
loop_
_entity_poly.entity_id
_entity_poly.type
_entity_poly.pdbx_seq_one_letter_code
_entity_poly.pdbx_strand_id
1 'polypeptide(L)'
;MITYWFARVGRRAYYIGNIVASFIAAFLVFTVPFLIEVVLNCISFPLTANGDPSGISSYLGNIGQAARNYLLFPLYYQNSFLYIVVSILMLGLVSGILAVFTNAFAFFPHKFKILLFLPVYVLLFCLSNVKKLINLDIYTNYSYYISAYDSSYKSGIAFAWFLIIVNLFSLLIYYKKGKRDYFQ
;
A
#
# COMPACT_ATOMS: atom_id res chain seq x y z
N MET A 1 13.92 3.85 28.72
CA MET A 1 13.28 4.83 27.83
C MET A 1 11.79 4.53 27.59
N ILE A 2 11.40 3.29 27.28
CA ILE A 2 9.96 2.90 27.08
C ILE A 2 9.13 3.05 28.37
N THR A 3 9.72 2.78 29.54
CA THR A 3 9.07 2.91 30.86
C THR A 3 8.58 4.32 31.18
N TYR A 4 9.30 5.36 30.74
CA TYR A 4 8.90 6.76 30.94
C TYR A 4 7.63 7.12 30.14
N TRP A 5 7.54 6.66 28.89
CA TRP A 5 6.39 6.89 28.03
C TRP A 5 5.13 6.17 28.53
N PHE A 6 5.30 4.95 29.06
CA PHE A 6 4.21 4.22 29.70
C PHE A 6 3.63 4.96 30.92
N ALA A 7 4.48 5.57 31.74
CA ALA A 7 4.05 6.32 32.91
C ALA A 7 3.28 7.60 32.55
N ARG A 8 3.59 8.24 31.41
CA ARG A 8 3.00 9.52 31.01
C ARG A 8 1.72 9.41 30.19
N VAL A 9 1.62 8.44 29.29
CA VAL A 9 0.53 8.32 28.31
C VAL A 9 -0.38 7.12 28.60
N GLY A 10 0.11 6.15 29.37
CA GLY A 10 -0.53 4.86 29.58
C GLY A 10 -0.18 3.86 28.46
N ARG A 11 0.04 2.60 28.84
CA ARG A 11 0.51 1.53 27.93
C ARG A 11 -0.38 1.33 26.70
N ARG A 12 -1.70 1.29 26.86
CA ARG A 12 -2.65 1.08 25.73
C ARG A 12 -2.58 2.22 24.72
N ALA A 13 -2.59 3.46 25.21
CA ALA A 13 -2.51 4.64 24.37
C ALA A 13 -1.15 4.76 23.67
N TYR A 14 -0.06 4.29 24.28
CA TYR A 14 1.24 4.19 23.60
C TYR A 14 1.21 3.25 22.38
N TYR A 15 0.66 2.04 22.54
CA TYR A 15 0.62 1.06 21.44
C TYR A 15 -0.31 1.50 20.30
N ILE A 16 -1.49 2.01 20.65
CA ILE A 16 -2.43 2.57 19.65
C ILE A 16 -1.80 3.79 18.97
N GLY A 17 -1.17 4.68 19.74
CA GLY A 17 -0.47 5.85 19.20
C GLY A 17 0.62 5.47 18.21
N ASN A 18 1.42 4.44 18.49
CA ASN A 18 2.43 3.95 17.55
C ASN A 18 1.83 3.38 16.27
N ILE A 19 0.74 2.61 16.35
CA ILE A 19 0.03 2.09 15.17
C ILE A 19 -0.47 3.26 14.33
N VAL A 20 -1.25 4.16 14.93
CA VAL A 20 -1.88 5.29 14.24
C VAL A 20 -0.84 6.24 13.67
N ALA A 21 0.20 6.59 14.42
CA ALA A 21 1.26 7.49 13.95
C ALA A 21 2.03 6.89 12.77
N SER A 22 2.42 5.61 12.84
CA SER A 22 3.14 4.96 11.74
C SER A 22 2.28 4.82 10.48
N PHE A 23 0.99 4.53 10.63
CA PHE A 23 0.05 4.49 9.51
C PHE A 23 -0.12 5.87 8.86
N ILE A 24 -0.48 6.89 9.65
CA ILE A 24 -0.75 8.25 9.14
C ILE A 24 0.50 8.84 8.50
N ALA A 25 1.67 8.68 9.14
CA ALA A 25 2.92 9.21 8.59
C ALA A 25 3.22 8.62 7.20
N ALA A 26 3.16 7.30 7.05
CA ALA A 26 3.40 6.66 5.76
C ALA A 26 2.31 6.99 4.73
N PHE A 27 1.03 6.95 5.14
CA PHE A 27 -0.09 7.33 4.28
C PHE A 27 0.12 8.73 3.69
N LEU A 28 0.44 9.73 4.52
CA LEU A 28 0.64 11.11 4.06
C LEU A 28 1.88 11.25 3.17
N VAL A 29 3.00 10.62 3.52
CA VAL A 29 4.24 10.65 2.73
C VAL A 29 4.04 10.11 1.32
N PHE A 30 3.18 9.10 1.14
CA PHE A 30 2.89 8.52 -0.17
C PHE A 30 1.66 9.09 -0.86
N THR A 31 0.76 9.82 -0.19
CA THR A 31 -0.44 10.37 -0.84
C THR A 31 -0.28 11.83 -1.21
N VAL A 32 0.23 12.66 -0.30
CA VAL A 32 0.27 14.11 -0.48
C VAL A 32 1.11 14.50 -1.71
N PRO A 33 2.34 13.97 -1.92
CA PRO A 33 3.13 14.34 -3.10
C PRO A 33 2.43 13.97 -4.41
N PHE A 34 1.83 12.79 -4.49
CA PHE A 34 1.14 12.33 -5.70
C PHE A 34 -0.17 13.08 -5.95
N LEU A 35 -0.90 13.48 -4.91
CA LEU A 35 -2.07 14.36 -5.08
C LEU A 35 -1.65 15.74 -5.60
N ILE A 36 -0.54 16.29 -5.10
CA ILE A 36 0.03 17.54 -5.62
C ILE A 36 0.43 17.35 -7.09
N GLU A 37 1.04 16.22 -7.45
CA GLU A 37 1.39 15.90 -8.84
C GLU A 37 0.15 15.88 -9.76
N VAL A 38 -0.97 15.30 -9.31
CA VAL A 38 -2.23 15.34 -10.08
C VAL A 38 -2.72 16.77 -10.28
N VAL A 39 -2.70 17.60 -9.23
CA VAL A 39 -3.10 19.01 -9.33
C VAL A 39 -2.20 19.76 -10.30
N LEU A 40 -0.89 19.58 -10.20
CA LEU A 40 0.09 20.20 -11.10
C LEU A 40 -0.11 19.75 -12.55
N ASN A 41 -0.41 18.47 -12.78
CA ASN A 41 -0.70 17.95 -14.11
C ASN A 41 -1.96 18.60 -14.71
N CYS A 42 -3.02 18.78 -13.92
CA CYS A 42 -4.24 19.46 -14.37
C CYS A 42 -4.03 20.94 -14.71
N ILE A 43 -3.07 21.61 -14.06
CA ILE A 43 -2.74 23.01 -14.33
C ILE A 43 -1.80 23.12 -15.55
N SER A 44 -0.88 22.17 -15.69
CA SER A 44 0.18 22.22 -16.70
C SER A 44 -0.27 21.73 -18.08
N PHE A 45 -1.24 20.80 -18.13
CA PHE A 45 -1.69 20.17 -19.37
C PHE A 45 -3.19 20.38 -19.58
N PRO A 46 -3.64 20.53 -20.84
CA PRO A 46 -5.06 20.60 -21.13
C PRO A 46 -5.73 19.28 -20.74
N LEU A 47 -6.88 19.35 -20.05
CA LEU A 47 -7.61 18.18 -19.55
C LEU A 47 -8.10 17.23 -20.66
N THR A 48 -8.09 17.69 -21.90
CA THR A 48 -8.42 16.91 -23.11
C THR A 48 -7.19 16.25 -23.74
N ALA A 49 -5.99 16.41 -23.17
CA ALA A 49 -4.78 15.74 -23.62
C ALA A 49 -4.88 14.24 -23.32
N ASN A 50 -5.50 13.50 -24.23
CA ASN A 50 -5.26 12.08 -24.35
C ASN A 50 -3.80 11.92 -24.82
N GLY A 51 -2.98 11.16 -24.09
CA GLY A 51 -1.58 10.87 -24.46
C GLY A 51 -1.39 10.09 -25.76
N ASP A 52 -2.41 10.08 -26.62
CA ASP A 52 -2.41 9.51 -27.96
C ASP A 52 -2.53 10.65 -29.00
N PRO A 53 -1.42 11.02 -29.69
CA PRO A 53 -1.44 12.06 -30.72
C PRO A 53 -2.28 11.70 -31.96
N SER A 54 -2.81 10.47 -32.06
CA SER A 54 -3.66 10.04 -33.17
C SER A 54 -5.14 10.46 -33.05
N GLY A 55 -5.58 10.94 -31.87
CA GLY A 55 -6.95 11.43 -31.66
C GLY A 55 -8.04 10.35 -31.71
N ILE A 56 -7.69 9.08 -31.87
CA ILE A 56 -8.63 7.96 -31.82
C ILE A 56 -8.92 7.69 -30.34
N SER A 57 -10.20 7.67 -29.96
CA SER A 57 -10.61 7.37 -28.59
C SER A 57 -9.97 6.06 -28.13
N SER A 58 -9.02 6.16 -27.20
CA SER A 58 -8.11 5.12 -26.69
C SER A 58 -8.83 3.91 -26.05
N TYR A 59 -10.17 3.96 -25.97
CA TYR A 59 -11.03 2.93 -25.40
C TYR A 59 -11.53 1.87 -26.41
N LEU A 60 -11.57 2.16 -27.72
CA LEU A 60 -12.08 1.21 -28.73
C LEU A 60 -11.00 0.32 -29.37
N GLY A 61 -9.71 0.62 -29.16
CA GLY A 61 -8.58 -0.16 -29.69
C GLY A 61 -7.98 -1.18 -28.72
N ASN A 62 -6.83 -1.76 -29.08
CA ASN A 62 -6.07 -2.71 -28.24
C ASN A 62 -5.73 -2.16 -26.84
N ILE A 63 -5.59 -0.83 -26.70
CA ILE A 63 -5.37 -0.13 -25.42
C ILE A 63 -6.57 -0.32 -24.48
N GLY A 64 -7.80 -0.29 -25.01
CA GLY A 64 -9.03 -0.54 -24.25
C GLY A 64 -9.14 -1.99 -23.76
N GLN A 65 -8.59 -2.96 -24.49
CA GLN A 65 -8.54 -4.36 -24.05
C GLN A 65 -7.52 -4.57 -22.92
N ALA A 66 -6.33 -3.95 -23.02
CA ALA A 66 -5.31 -4.00 -21.97
C ALA A 66 -5.76 -3.27 -20.69
N ALA A 67 -6.49 -2.15 -20.83
CA ALA A 67 -7.04 -1.39 -19.71
C ALA A 67 -8.10 -2.15 -18.91
N ARG A 68 -8.75 -3.17 -19.48
CA ARG A 68 -9.72 -4.02 -18.73
C ARG A 68 -9.09 -4.75 -17.54
N ASN A 69 -7.77 -4.95 -17.57
CA ASN A 69 -7.03 -5.56 -16.47
C ASN A 69 -6.58 -4.56 -15.39
N TYR A 70 -6.86 -3.25 -15.58
CA TYR A 70 -6.62 -2.27 -14.53
C TYR A 70 -7.46 -2.60 -13.30
N LEU A 71 -6.85 -2.42 -12.14
CA LEU A 71 -7.55 -2.55 -10.87
C LEU A 71 -8.68 -1.52 -10.86
N LEU A 72 -9.91 -1.87 -10.46
CA LEU A 72 -11.07 -0.95 -10.52
C LEU A 72 -11.38 -0.39 -11.94
N PHE A 73 -11.19 -1.19 -13.00
CA PHE A 73 -11.53 -0.79 -14.38
C PHE A 73 -12.89 -0.06 -14.56
N PRO A 74 -14.01 -0.47 -13.91
CA PRO A 74 -15.27 0.26 -14.06
C PRO A 74 -15.16 1.74 -13.67
N LEU A 75 -14.33 2.05 -12.67
CA LEU A 75 -14.08 3.41 -12.21
C LEU A 75 -13.24 4.20 -13.22
N TYR A 76 -12.20 3.57 -13.76
CA TYR A 76 -11.38 4.14 -14.84
C TYR A 76 -12.20 4.46 -16.08
N TYR A 77 -13.13 3.57 -16.45
CA TYR A 77 -14.01 3.76 -17.60
C TYR A 77 -14.99 4.93 -17.39
N GLN A 78 -15.53 5.09 -16.18
CA GLN A 78 -16.45 6.17 -15.87
C GLN A 78 -15.76 7.52 -15.73
N ASN A 79 -14.62 7.57 -15.03
CA ASN A 79 -13.86 8.80 -14.82
C ASN A 79 -12.39 8.49 -14.52
N SER A 80 -11.53 8.76 -15.51
CA SER A 80 -10.09 8.52 -15.42
C SER A 80 -9.40 9.37 -14.33
N PHE A 81 -9.82 10.62 -14.13
CA PHE A 81 -9.25 11.48 -13.07
C PHE A 81 -9.58 10.95 -11.67
N LEU A 82 -10.83 10.56 -11.44
CA LEU A 82 -11.25 9.99 -10.16
C LEU A 82 -10.52 8.67 -9.90
N TYR A 83 -10.31 7.85 -10.94
CA TYR A 83 -9.52 6.63 -10.85
C TYR A 83 -8.08 6.86 -10.37
N ILE A 84 -7.40 7.90 -10.87
CA ILE A 84 -6.04 8.25 -10.42
C ILE A 84 -6.05 8.61 -8.93
N VAL A 85 -6.99 9.45 -8.50
CA VAL A 85 -7.11 9.86 -7.10
C VAL A 85 -7.34 8.65 -6.19
N VAL A 86 -8.25 7.74 -6.56
CA VAL A 86 -8.51 6.51 -5.79
C VAL A 86 -7.29 5.60 -5.77
N SER A 87 -6.58 5.48 -6.90
CA SER A 87 -5.32 4.71 -6.99
C SER A 87 -4.24 5.27 -6.06
N ILE A 88 -4.12 6.59 -5.94
CA ILE A 88 -3.19 7.25 -5.00
C ILE A 88 -3.59 6.97 -3.55
N LEU A 89 -4.89 7.04 -3.22
CA LEU A 89 -5.37 6.71 -1.87
C LEU A 89 -5.12 5.23 -1.53
N MET A 90 -5.27 4.33 -2.50
CA MET A 90 -4.91 2.91 -2.35
C MET A 90 -3.42 2.72 -2.08
N LEU A 91 -2.53 3.40 -2.83
CA LEU A 91 -1.08 3.42 -2.57
C LEU A 91 -0.77 3.88 -1.14
N GLY A 92 -1.41 4.96 -0.70
CA GLY A 92 -1.33 5.46 0.68
C GLY A 92 -1.75 4.43 1.71
N LEU A 93 -2.89 3.76 1.48
CA LEU A 93 -3.41 2.75 2.39
C LEU A 93 -2.46 1.55 2.50
N VAL A 94 -1.96 1.05 1.36
CA VAL A 94 -1.02 -0.07 1.30
C VAL A 94 0.28 0.29 2.03
N SER A 95 0.85 1.45 1.74
CA SER A 95 2.08 1.93 2.40
C SER A 95 1.89 2.12 3.91
N GLY A 96 0.73 2.64 4.34
CA GLY A 96 0.35 2.74 5.75
C GLY A 96 0.31 1.38 6.46
N ILE A 97 -0.32 0.36 5.85
CA ILE A 97 -0.37 -1.00 6.41
C ILE A 97 1.05 -1.60 6.52
N LEU A 98 1.87 -1.45 5.47
CA LEU A 98 3.25 -1.94 5.47
C LEU A 98 4.12 -1.21 6.52
N ALA A 99 3.88 0.07 6.77
CA ALA A 99 4.56 0.83 7.81
C ALA A 99 4.19 0.33 9.22
N VAL A 100 2.91 0.04 9.48
CA VAL A 100 2.46 -0.57 10.74
C VAL A 100 3.11 -1.95 10.94
N PHE A 101 3.20 -2.75 9.87
CA PHE A 101 3.88 -4.04 9.92
C PHE A 101 5.38 -3.88 10.24
N THR A 102 6.08 -2.95 9.58
CA THR A 102 7.48 -2.60 9.86
C THR A 102 7.66 -2.20 11.33
N ASN A 103 6.79 -1.33 11.83
CA ASN A 103 6.83 -0.81 13.19
C ASN A 103 6.54 -1.90 14.23
N ALA A 104 5.72 -2.90 13.91
CA ALA A 104 5.49 -4.06 14.79
C ALA A 104 6.79 -4.83 15.05
N PHE A 105 7.67 -4.93 14.06
CA PHE A 105 8.98 -5.59 14.20
C PHE A 105 10.04 -4.74 14.91
N ALA A 106 9.77 -3.46 15.17
CA ALA A 106 10.64 -2.59 15.98
C ALA A 106 10.80 -3.07 17.42
N PHE A 107 9.85 -3.88 17.93
CA PHE A 107 9.86 -4.36 19.31
C PHE A 107 10.82 -5.51 19.59
N PHE A 108 11.43 -6.07 18.55
CA PHE A 108 12.48 -7.08 18.66
C PHE A 108 13.85 -6.40 18.78
N PRO A 109 14.77 -6.95 19.58
CA PRO A 109 16.07 -6.35 19.78
C PRO A 109 16.92 -6.48 18.50
N HIS A 110 17.14 -5.34 17.83
CA HIS A 110 17.98 -5.27 16.62
C HIS A 110 19.17 -4.36 16.87
N LYS A 111 20.38 -4.80 16.48
CA LYS A 111 21.59 -3.96 16.56
C LYS A 111 21.57 -2.79 15.58
N PHE A 112 20.90 -2.95 14.43
CA PHE A 112 20.87 -1.95 13.36
C PHE A 112 19.44 -1.54 13.02
N LYS A 113 19.18 -0.23 12.95
CA LYS A 113 17.86 0.31 12.60
C LYS A 113 17.43 -0.04 11.17
N ILE A 114 18.38 -0.26 10.25
CA ILE A 114 18.06 -0.61 8.86
C ILE A 114 17.38 -1.99 8.73
N LEU A 115 17.62 -2.89 9.70
CA LEU A 115 17.00 -4.22 9.76
C LEU A 115 15.50 -4.15 10.05
N LEU A 116 14.96 -2.99 10.45
CA LEU A 116 13.51 -2.83 10.61
C LEU A 116 12.75 -3.03 9.31
N PHE A 117 13.33 -2.66 8.15
CA PHE A 117 12.66 -2.82 6.86
C PHE A 117 12.78 -4.23 6.30
N LEU A 118 13.70 -5.05 6.83
CA LEU A 118 13.95 -6.41 6.34
C LEU A 118 12.69 -7.28 6.29
N PRO A 119 11.82 -7.31 7.32
CA PRO A 119 10.61 -8.12 7.29
C PRO A 119 9.67 -7.75 6.14
N VAL A 120 9.51 -6.46 5.83
CA VAL A 120 8.70 -6.02 4.68
C VAL A 120 9.34 -6.42 3.36
N TYR A 121 10.66 -6.24 3.22
CA TYR A 121 11.34 -6.66 1.99
C TYR A 121 11.24 -8.16 1.76
N VAL A 122 11.43 -8.97 2.79
CA VAL A 122 11.26 -10.43 2.70
C VAL A 122 9.82 -10.79 2.33
N LEU A 123 8.83 -10.16 2.96
CA LEU A 123 7.40 -10.36 2.65
C LEU A 123 7.10 -10.07 1.17
N LEU A 124 7.51 -8.90 0.67
CA LEU A 124 7.27 -8.48 -0.72
C LEU A 124 8.04 -9.33 -1.72
N PHE A 125 9.26 -9.77 -1.36
CA PHE A 125 10.06 -10.66 -2.18
C PHE A 125 9.42 -12.04 -2.30
N CYS A 126 8.98 -12.63 -1.18
CA CYS A 126 8.24 -13.89 -1.19
C CYS A 126 6.99 -13.77 -2.07
N LEU A 127 6.18 -12.73 -1.87
CA LEU A 127 4.96 -12.48 -2.65
C LEU A 127 5.24 -12.42 -4.16
N SER A 128 6.32 -11.74 -4.57
CA SER A 128 6.72 -11.61 -5.97
C SER A 128 7.10 -12.95 -6.62
N ASN A 129 7.47 -13.95 -5.83
CA ASN A 129 7.88 -15.27 -6.30
C ASN A 129 6.81 -16.36 -6.13
N VAL A 130 5.69 -16.08 -5.43
CA VAL A 130 4.59 -17.06 -5.23
C VAL A 130 4.06 -17.60 -6.55
N LYS A 131 3.87 -16.74 -7.56
CA LYS A 131 3.42 -17.18 -8.89
C LYS A 131 4.29 -18.31 -9.45
N LYS A 132 5.62 -18.15 -9.38
CA LYS A 132 6.59 -19.12 -9.92
C LYS A 132 6.65 -20.39 -9.07
N LEU A 133 6.43 -20.27 -7.77
CA LEU A 133 6.50 -21.41 -6.85
C LEU A 133 5.28 -22.35 -6.99
N ILE A 134 4.10 -21.80 -7.27
CA ILE A 134 2.82 -22.53 -7.26
C ILE A 134 2.21 -22.65 -8.68
N ASN A 135 2.88 -22.13 -9.72
CA ASN A 135 2.37 -22.07 -11.09
C ASN A 135 0.96 -21.45 -11.18
N LEU A 136 0.80 -20.26 -10.59
CA LEU A 136 -0.47 -19.53 -10.66
C LEU A 136 -0.60 -18.79 -12.00
N ASP A 137 -1.82 -18.71 -12.52
CA ASP A 137 -2.12 -17.90 -13.72
C ASP A 137 -2.12 -16.38 -13.43
N ILE A 138 -2.31 -16.02 -12.15
CA ILE A 138 -2.39 -14.63 -11.67
C ILE A 138 -1.01 -14.10 -11.32
N TYR A 139 -0.73 -12.84 -11.68
CA TYR A 139 0.48 -12.16 -11.22
C TYR A 139 0.41 -11.78 -9.75
N THR A 140 1.42 -12.16 -8.97
CA THR A 140 1.48 -11.91 -7.52
C THR A 140 2.40 -10.75 -7.14
N ASN A 141 3.14 -10.15 -8.08
CA ASN A 141 4.06 -9.06 -7.78
C ASN A 141 3.29 -7.80 -7.32
N TYR A 142 3.62 -7.31 -6.13
CA TYR A 142 2.97 -6.15 -5.50
C TYR A 142 3.05 -4.87 -6.35
N SER A 143 4.12 -4.69 -7.12
CA SER A 143 4.32 -3.48 -7.96
C SER A 143 3.22 -3.33 -9.00
N TYR A 144 2.74 -4.45 -9.56
CA TYR A 144 1.64 -4.43 -10.51
C TYR A 144 0.33 -4.02 -9.85
N TYR A 145 0.09 -4.39 -8.59
CA TYR A 145 -1.13 -4.02 -7.87
C TYR A 145 -1.16 -2.55 -7.46
N ILE A 146 0.01 -1.98 -7.18
CA ILE A 146 0.14 -0.57 -6.75
C ILE A 146 0.18 0.38 -7.95
N SER A 147 0.68 -0.08 -9.10
CA SER A 147 0.71 0.73 -10.31
C SER A 147 -0.69 0.95 -10.88
N ALA A 148 -1.08 2.22 -11.05
CA ALA A 148 -2.38 2.61 -11.56
C ALA A 148 -2.64 2.16 -13.01
N TYR A 149 -1.60 2.00 -13.83
CA TYR A 149 -1.75 1.73 -15.28
C TYR A 149 -1.16 0.40 -15.74
N ASP A 150 -1.09 -0.60 -14.86
CA ASP A 150 -0.55 -1.90 -15.21
C ASP A 150 -1.65 -2.86 -15.70
N SER A 151 -1.47 -3.40 -16.90
CA SER A 151 -2.42 -4.27 -17.61
C SER A 151 -2.24 -5.77 -17.35
N SER A 152 -1.39 -6.16 -16.40
CA SER A 152 -1.16 -7.57 -16.09
C SER A 152 -2.39 -8.21 -15.46
N TYR A 153 -2.65 -9.50 -15.73
CA TYR A 153 -3.79 -10.20 -15.15
C TYR A 153 -3.64 -10.37 -13.63
N LYS A 154 -4.53 -9.71 -12.87
CA LYS A 154 -4.46 -9.54 -11.42
C LYS A 154 -5.80 -9.85 -10.76
N SER A 155 -5.74 -10.36 -9.53
CA SER A 155 -6.94 -10.53 -8.69
C SER A 155 -6.95 -9.51 -7.55
N GLY A 156 -7.89 -8.56 -7.61
CA GLY A 156 -8.10 -7.57 -6.55
C GLY A 156 -8.53 -8.19 -5.21
N ILE A 157 -9.30 -9.29 -5.26
CA ILE A 157 -9.74 -10.03 -4.08
C ILE A 157 -8.53 -10.65 -3.36
N ALA A 158 -7.61 -11.27 -4.10
CA ALA A 158 -6.39 -11.84 -3.52
C ALA A 158 -5.51 -10.77 -2.86
N PHE A 159 -5.41 -9.59 -3.48
CA PHE A 159 -4.67 -8.46 -2.93
C PHE A 159 -5.31 -7.92 -1.65
N ALA A 160 -6.64 -7.80 -1.60
CA ALA A 160 -7.37 -7.40 -0.39
C ALA A 160 -7.13 -8.39 0.76
N TRP A 161 -7.21 -9.69 0.49
CA TRP A 161 -6.89 -10.73 1.49
C TRP A 161 -5.47 -10.63 2.00
N PHE A 162 -4.49 -10.42 1.12
CA PHE A 162 -3.10 -10.20 1.51
C PHE A 162 -2.97 -9.02 2.49
N LEU A 163 -3.58 -7.87 2.19
CA LEU A 163 -3.53 -6.70 3.08
C LEU A 163 -4.19 -6.96 4.44
N ILE A 164 -5.33 -7.66 4.45
CA ILE A 164 -6.03 -8.05 5.69
C ILE A 164 -5.12 -8.95 6.55
N ILE A 165 -4.50 -9.96 5.95
CA ILE A 165 -3.60 -10.89 6.66
C ILE A 165 -2.41 -10.14 7.27
N VAL A 166 -1.77 -9.26 6.51
CA VAL A 166 -0.64 -8.44 6.99
C VAL A 166 -1.06 -7.53 8.15
N ASN A 167 -2.24 -6.91 8.05
CA ASN A 167 -2.76 -6.05 9.10
C ASN A 167 -3.07 -6.85 10.38
N LEU A 168 -3.78 -7.96 10.27
CA LEU A 168 -4.09 -8.84 11.41
C LEU A 168 -2.83 -9.37 12.08
N PHE A 169 -1.83 -9.78 11.30
CA PHE A 169 -0.56 -10.25 11.83
C PHE A 169 0.19 -9.15 12.58
N SER A 170 0.18 -7.92 12.06
CA SER A 170 0.74 -6.76 12.73
C SER A 170 0.06 -6.51 14.09
N LEU A 171 -1.28 -6.47 14.11
CA LEU A 171 -2.06 -6.29 15.34
C LEU A 171 -1.81 -7.40 16.36
N LEU A 172 -1.62 -8.63 15.92
CA LEU A 172 -1.29 -9.76 16.79
C LEU A 172 0.07 -9.57 17.47
N ILE A 173 1.09 -9.05 16.77
CA ILE A 173 2.39 -8.72 17.37
C ILE A 173 2.22 -7.64 18.44
N TYR A 174 1.49 -6.56 18.14
CA TYR A 174 1.20 -5.49 19.10
C TYR A 174 0.45 -6.02 20.33
N TYR A 175 -0.54 -6.90 20.13
CA TYR A 175 -1.30 -7.51 21.23
C TYR A 175 -0.42 -8.40 22.12
N LYS A 176 0.38 -9.30 21.52
CA LYS A 176 1.31 -10.16 22.26
C LYS A 176 2.33 -9.33 23.05
N LYS A 177 2.88 -8.28 22.44
CA LYS A 177 3.84 -7.39 23.10
C LYS A 177 3.19 -6.62 24.25
N GLY A 178 2.00 -6.06 24.03
CA GLY A 178 1.21 -5.39 25.06
C GLY A 178 0.98 -6.30 26.26
N LYS A 179 0.54 -7.55 26.03
CA LYS A 179 0.32 -8.54 27.09
C LYS A 179 1.61 -8.86 27.86
N ARG A 180 2.73 -9.09 27.18
CA ARG A 180 4.01 -9.40 27.84
C ARG A 180 4.46 -8.28 28.77
N ASP A 181 4.28 -7.04 28.34
CA ASP A 181 4.64 -5.88 29.14
C ASP A 181 3.67 -5.66 30.31
N TYR A 182 2.43 -6.19 30.29
CA TYR A 182 1.51 -6.12 31.44
C TYR A 182 1.95 -6.97 32.65
N PHE A 183 2.68 -8.07 32.41
CA PHE A 183 3.13 -8.99 33.47
C PHE A 183 4.54 -8.69 33.99
N GLN A 184 5.13 -7.56 33.57
CA GLN A 184 6.40 -7.01 34.04
C GLN A 184 6.19 -5.61 34.62
#